data_AF-W4G363-F1
#
_entry.id   AF-W4G363-F1
#
_cell.length_a   1.000
_cell.length_b   1.000
_cell.length_c   1.000
_cell.angle_alpha   90.00
_cell.angle_beta   90.00
_cell.angle_gamma   90.00
#
_symmetry.space_group_name_H-M   'P 1'
#
loop_
_entity.id
_entity.type
_entity.pdbx_description
1 polymer ?
#
loop_
_entity_poly.entity_id
_entity_poly.type
_entity_poly.pdbx_seq_one_letter_code
_entity_poly.pdbx_strand_id
1 'polypeptide(L)'
;MDPNDQLALRVFKWAKRKNFSYATRVLLLEYGLGIPVERPLIPDIRFDLNMRDADELLSYRFDVRGVVELTDLLGIPNVVITSARDRVVGVEALAILLRRLRYPITYYNMVASFGRSREQICRIFNYMYCEAIHNKGAPLTKVWAFPDGTKIETCRINAASRGAEGLNLQKRIYSGHKRRHCLNFQGLTTPDGLCIHFFGPLEGSRHDVTLLRVSKCKSFSHPTNTFSVVISSTAIQHIQSRSG
;
A
#
# COMPACT_ATOMS: atom_id res chain seq x y z
N MET A 1 -28.12 18.94 -17.94
CA MET A 1 -27.02 19.88 -17.63
C MET A 1 -27.47 20.69 -16.45
N ASP A 2 -26.68 20.71 -15.38
CA ASP A 2 -26.99 21.47 -14.19
C ASP A 2 -26.98 22.98 -14.55
N PRO A 3 -27.82 23.86 -13.97
CA PRO A 3 -27.81 25.29 -14.29
C PRO A 3 -26.43 25.95 -14.08
N ASN A 4 -25.64 25.41 -13.15
CA ASN A 4 -24.27 25.82 -12.89
C ASN A 4 -23.31 25.51 -14.06
N ASP A 5 -23.49 24.38 -14.75
CA ASP A 5 -22.67 23.98 -15.89
C ASP A 5 -22.84 24.95 -17.07
N GLN A 6 -24.07 25.42 -17.29
CA GLN A 6 -24.39 26.39 -18.33
C GLN A 6 -23.77 27.76 -18.04
N LEU A 7 -23.79 28.19 -16.78
CA LEU A 7 -23.15 29.43 -16.36
C LEU A 7 -21.63 29.34 -16.55
N ALA A 8 -21.01 28.24 -16.13
CA ALA A 8 -19.57 28.02 -16.28
C ALA A 8 -19.11 28.04 -17.74
N LEU A 9 -19.85 27.39 -18.64
CA LEU A 9 -19.58 27.41 -20.08
C LEU A 9 -19.68 28.82 -20.68
N ARG A 10 -20.62 29.65 -20.20
CA ARG A 10 -20.75 31.04 -20.64
C ARG A 10 -19.58 31.90 -20.16
N VAL A 11 -19.17 31.74 -18.90
CA VAL A 11 -18.00 32.42 -18.31
C VAL A 11 -16.72 32.02 -19.05
N PHE A 12 -16.53 30.74 -19.36
CA PHE A 12 -15.38 30.26 -20.13
C PHE A 12 -15.30 30.85 -21.54
N LYS A 13 -16.43 30.81 -22.28
CA LYS A 13 -16.52 31.37 -23.63
C LYS A 13 -16.28 32.88 -23.62
N TRP A 14 -16.66 33.57 -22.55
CA TRP A 14 -16.36 34.98 -22.36
C TRP A 14 -14.88 35.22 -22.07
N ALA A 15 -14.27 34.43 -21.17
CA ALA A 15 -12.86 34.55 -20.82
C ALA A 15 -11.93 34.25 -22.02
N LYS A 16 -12.29 33.27 -22.85
CA LYS A 16 -11.61 32.97 -24.12
C LYS A 16 -11.69 34.14 -25.11
N ARG A 17 -12.85 34.80 -25.22
CA ARG A 17 -13.03 36.00 -26.07
C ARG A 17 -12.22 37.20 -25.60
N LYS A 18 -12.04 37.36 -24.28
CA LYS A 18 -11.23 38.43 -23.69
C LYS A 18 -9.72 38.13 -23.65
N ASN A 19 -9.33 36.98 -24.20
CA ASN A 19 -7.95 36.54 -24.35
C ASN A 19 -7.14 36.45 -23.04
N PHE A 20 -7.80 36.18 -21.91
CA PHE A 20 -7.13 36.00 -20.61
C PHE A 20 -6.09 34.87 -20.65
N SER A 21 -5.12 34.89 -19.74
CA SER A 21 -4.14 33.80 -19.55
C SER A 21 -4.83 32.45 -19.34
N TYR A 22 -4.20 31.35 -19.77
CA TYR A 22 -4.69 29.99 -19.55
C TYR A 22 -4.98 29.73 -18.06
N ALA A 23 -4.10 30.17 -17.17
CA ALA A 23 -4.30 30.06 -15.73
C ALA A 23 -5.58 30.75 -15.25
N THR A 24 -5.85 31.96 -15.73
CA THR A 24 -7.06 32.72 -15.40
C THR A 24 -8.33 32.08 -15.97
N ARG A 25 -8.25 31.46 -17.16
CA ARG A 25 -9.38 30.75 -17.78
C ARG A 25 -9.75 29.49 -17.00
N VAL A 26 -8.76 28.74 -16.53
CA VAL A 26 -8.95 27.54 -15.72
C VAL A 26 -9.56 27.90 -14.37
N LEU A 27 -9.04 28.94 -13.70
CA LEU A 27 -9.54 29.43 -12.41
C LEU A 27 -11.02 29.89 -12.47
N LEU A 28 -11.42 30.53 -13.57
CA LEU A 28 -12.82 30.90 -13.82
C LEU A 28 -13.71 29.70 -14.12
N LEU A 29 -13.19 28.68 -14.81
CA LEU A 29 -13.91 27.42 -15.04
C LEU A 29 -14.13 26.67 -13.73
N GLU A 30 -13.11 26.63 -12.89
CA GLU A 30 -13.12 26.01 -11.57
C GLU A 30 -14.12 26.68 -10.63
N TYR A 31 -14.13 28.02 -10.59
CA TYR A 31 -15.13 28.78 -9.82
C TYR A 31 -16.56 28.54 -10.34
N GLY A 32 -16.75 28.47 -11.66
CA GLY A 32 -18.06 28.25 -12.28
C GLY A 32 -18.61 26.83 -12.13
N LEU A 33 -17.74 25.81 -12.16
CA LEU A 33 -18.11 24.40 -12.03
C LEU A 33 -18.04 23.89 -10.59
N GLY A 34 -17.65 24.74 -9.63
CA GLY A 34 -17.39 24.32 -8.26
C GLY A 34 -16.28 23.26 -8.16
N ILE A 35 -15.42 23.15 -9.18
CA ILE A 35 -14.29 22.23 -9.17
C ILE A 35 -13.30 22.80 -8.16
N PRO A 36 -12.95 22.04 -7.12
CA PRO A 36 -12.05 22.52 -6.10
C PRO A 36 -10.66 22.73 -6.69
N VAL A 37 -10.15 23.96 -6.60
CA VAL A 37 -8.77 24.32 -6.92
C VAL A 37 -7.84 23.35 -6.19
N GLU A 38 -7.08 22.53 -6.93
CA GLU A 38 -5.92 21.87 -6.36
C GLU A 38 -5.02 22.97 -5.81
N ARG A 39 -4.61 22.85 -4.53
CA ARG A 39 -3.72 23.84 -3.93
C ARG A 39 -2.49 24.00 -4.84
N PRO A 40 -2.01 25.24 -5.08
CA PRO A 40 -0.84 25.45 -5.90
C PRO A 40 0.32 24.59 -5.37
N LEU A 41 0.83 23.71 -6.24
CA LEU A 41 1.96 22.85 -5.95
C LEU A 41 3.20 23.74 -5.86
N ILE A 42 3.95 23.62 -4.76
CA ILE A 42 5.21 24.34 -4.55
C ILE A 42 6.26 23.24 -4.32
N PRO A 43 7.15 22.96 -5.29
CA PRO A 43 7.36 23.63 -6.59
C PRO A 43 6.24 23.37 -7.62
N ASP A 44 6.09 24.22 -8.65
CA ASP A 44 5.08 24.10 -9.73
C ASP A 44 5.44 22.97 -10.71
N ILE A 45 5.45 21.75 -10.18
CA ILE A 45 5.64 20.51 -10.90
C ILE A 45 4.28 19.84 -10.96
N ARG A 46 3.75 19.64 -12.16
CA ARG A 46 2.50 18.93 -12.36
C ARG A 46 2.79 17.49 -12.74
N PHE A 47 2.02 16.58 -12.19
CA PHE A 47 2.07 15.19 -12.62
C PHE A 47 1.56 15.09 -14.06
N ASP A 48 2.44 14.64 -14.95
CA ASP A 48 2.10 14.32 -16.33
C ASP A 48 2.20 12.81 -16.52
N LEU A 49 1.06 12.21 -16.88
CA LEU A 49 0.92 10.79 -17.22
C LEU A 49 1.35 10.49 -18.65
N ASN A 50 1.74 11.48 -19.46
CA ASN A 50 2.19 11.25 -20.85
C ASN A 50 3.72 11.17 -20.94
N MET A 51 4.37 10.57 -19.94
CA MET A 51 5.81 10.34 -20.01
C MET A 51 6.08 9.25 -21.06
N ARG A 52 7.30 9.16 -21.60
CA ARG A 52 7.60 8.18 -22.67
C ARG A 52 7.25 6.76 -22.20
N ASP A 53 6.45 6.02 -22.97
CA ASP A 53 5.90 4.68 -22.64
C ASP A 53 6.93 3.70 -22.03
N ALA A 54 8.18 3.75 -22.48
CA ALA A 54 9.26 2.89 -21.98
C ALA A 54 9.63 3.15 -20.51
N ASP A 55 9.63 4.40 -20.08
CA ASP A 55 9.92 4.78 -18.69
C ASP A 55 8.76 4.43 -17.75
N GLU A 56 7.54 4.30 -18.29
CA GLU A 56 6.32 4.05 -17.51
C GLU A 56 6.13 2.58 -17.16
N LEU A 57 6.40 1.66 -18.08
CA LEU A 57 6.47 0.23 -17.74
C LEU A 57 7.55 -0.02 -16.67
N LEU A 58 8.67 0.67 -16.79
CA LEU A 58 9.73 0.71 -15.80
C LEU A 58 9.37 1.55 -14.56
N SER A 59 8.19 2.15 -14.48
CA SER A 59 7.79 2.95 -13.31
C SER A 59 6.59 2.41 -12.56
N TYR A 60 5.63 1.84 -13.28
CA TYR A 60 4.34 1.43 -12.76
C TYR A 60 3.97 -0.03 -13.07
N ARG A 61 4.74 -0.72 -13.94
CA ARG A 61 4.42 -2.04 -14.56
C ARG A 61 3.27 -2.03 -15.58
N PHE A 62 2.60 -0.90 -15.72
CA PHE A 62 1.52 -0.67 -16.68
C PHE A 62 1.92 0.48 -17.60
N ASP A 63 1.37 0.49 -18.81
CA ASP A 63 1.39 1.63 -19.72
C ASP A 63 0.40 2.72 -19.26
N VAL A 64 0.48 3.94 -19.82
CA VAL A 64 -0.48 5.04 -19.54
C VAL A 64 -1.92 4.52 -19.56
N ARG A 65 -2.27 3.79 -20.62
CA ARG A 65 -3.61 3.29 -20.86
C ARG A 65 -4.04 2.30 -19.79
N GLY A 66 -3.18 1.36 -19.42
CA GLY A 66 -3.42 0.42 -18.35
C GLY A 66 -3.58 1.08 -16.98
N VAL A 67 -2.86 2.17 -16.70
CA VAL A 67 -3.06 2.93 -15.44
C VAL A 67 -4.44 3.60 -15.41
N VAL A 68 -4.87 4.21 -16.53
CA VAL A 68 -6.20 4.82 -16.63
C VAL A 68 -7.29 3.75 -16.51
N GLU A 69 -7.18 2.66 -17.28
CA GLU A 69 -8.14 1.55 -17.23
C GLU A 69 -8.21 0.92 -15.84
N LEU A 70 -7.07 0.75 -15.17
CA LEU A 70 -7.03 0.24 -13.80
C LEU A 70 -7.71 1.21 -12.82
N THR A 71 -7.65 2.52 -13.05
CA THR A 71 -8.35 3.51 -12.22
C THR A 71 -9.86 3.31 -12.30
N ASP A 72 -10.38 3.09 -13.52
CA ASP A 72 -11.80 2.84 -13.76
C ASP A 72 -12.24 1.49 -13.20
N LEU A 73 -11.46 0.43 -13.42
CA LEU A 73 -11.76 -0.93 -12.93
C LEU A 73 -11.74 -1.03 -11.40
N LEU A 74 -10.86 -0.28 -10.73
CA LEU A 74 -10.81 -0.22 -9.27
C LEU A 74 -11.89 0.71 -8.69
N GLY A 75 -12.65 1.43 -9.52
CA GLY A 75 -13.70 2.35 -9.08
C GLY A 75 -13.14 3.53 -8.27
N ILE A 76 -11.93 3.99 -8.58
CA ILE A 76 -11.29 5.09 -7.86
C ILE A 76 -12.00 6.40 -8.24
N PRO A 77 -12.42 7.23 -7.27
CA PRO A 77 -13.09 8.48 -7.58
C PRO A 77 -12.14 9.44 -8.30
N ASN A 78 -12.69 10.27 -9.20
CA ASN A 78 -11.93 11.29 -9.94
C ASN A 78 -11.09 12.21 -9.05
N VAL A 79 -11.57 12.46 -7.82
CA VAL A 79 -10.83 13.19 -6.79
C VAL A 79 -10.83 12.36 -5.52
N VAL A 80 -9.63 12.00 -5.06
CA VAL A 80 -9.40 11.32 -3.79
C VAL A 80 -9.14 12.37 -2.72
N ILE A 81 -9.83 12.23 -1.57
CA ILE A 81 -9.71 13.12 -0.43
C ILE A 81 -9.24 12.31 0.78
N THR A 82 -8.03 12.57 1.25
CA THR A 82 -7.47 11.87 2.42
C THR A 82 -8.08 12.39 3.72
N SER A 83 -7.88 11.65 4.83
CA SER A 83 -8.28 12.10 6.17
C SER A 83 -7.61 13.41 6.62
N ALA A 84 -6.44 13.72 6.06
CA ALA A 84 -5.73 14.98 6.27
C ALA A 84 -6.22 16.11 5.35
N ARG A 85 -7.31 15.87 4.60
CA ARG A 85 -7.90 16.79 3.61
C ARG A 85 -6.95 17.15 2.47
N ASP A 86 -6.01 16.26 2.15
CA ASP A 86 -5.26 16.37 0.90
C ASP A 86 -6.19 15.97 -0.25
N ARG A 87 -6.26 16.78 -1.30
CA ARG A 87 -7.04 16.51 -2.52
C ARG A 87 -6.07 16.16 -3.63
N VAL A 88 -6.34 15.08 -4.34
CA VAL A 88 -5.50 14.57 -5.44
C VAL A 88 -6.40 13.94 -6.50
N VAL A 89 -6.02 14.07 -7.76
CA VAL A 89 -6.70 13.40 -8.87
C VAL A 89 -6.59 11.88 -8.71
N GLY A 90 -7.67 11.14 -9.00
CA GLY A 90 -7.74 9.68 -8.80
C GLY A 90 -6.62 8.92 -9.50
N VAL A 91 -6.34 9.24 -10.77
CA VAL A 91 -5.28 8.61 -11.57
C VAL A 91 -3.89 8.88 -10.95
N GLU A 92 -3.69 10.08 -10.42
CA GLU A 92 -2.44 10.44 -9.76
C GLU A 92 -2.26 9.74 -8.42
N ALA A 93 -3.33 9.60 -7.64
CA ALA A 93 -3.31 8.81 -6.41
C ALA A 93 -2.96 7.34 -6.69
N LEU A 94 -3.50 6.77 -7.76
CA LEU A 94 -3.15 5.42 -8.21
C LEU A 94 -1.69 5.34 -8.67
N ALA A 95 -1.20 6.31 -9.43
CA ALA A 95 0.19 6.33 -9.87
C ALA A 95 1.18 6.41 -8.70
N ILE A 96 0.88 7.20 -7.66
CA ILE A 96 1.65 7.24 -6.40
C ILE A 96 1.70 5.85 -5.76
N LEU A 97 0.55 5.16 -5.69
CA LEU A 97 0.44 3.81 -5.14
C LEU A 97 1.31 2.82 -5.95
N LEU A 98 1.11 2.75 -7.26
CA LEU A 98 1.82 1.83 -8.16
C LEU A 98 3.34 2.04 -8.12
N ARG A 99 3.80 3.30 -8.10
CA ARG A 99 5.23 3.63 -8.05
C ARG A 99 5.90 3.09 -6.79
N ARG A 100 5.23 3.19 -5.64
CA ARG A 100 5.74 2.68 -4.35
C ARG A 100 5.68 1.16 -4.25
N LEU A 101 4.67 0.53 -4.84
CA LEU A 101 4.53 -0.93 -4.84
C LEU A 101 5.46 -1.63 -5.84
N ARG A 102 5.95 -0.94 -6.88
CA ARG A 102 6.83 -1.55 -7.88
C ARG A 102 8.18 -1.96 -7.27
N TYR A 103 8.80 -1.06 -6.52
CA TYR A 103 10.11 -1.26 -5.90
C TYR A 103 10.32 -0.29 -4.73
N PRO A 104 11.24 -0.60 -3.80
CA PRO A 104 11.59 0.31 -2.71
C PRO A 104 12.12 1.65 -3.25
N ILE A 105 11.30 2.71 -3.13
CA ILE A 105 11.65 4.08 -3.50
C ILE A 105 11.37 5.04 -2.34
N THR A 106 12.25 6.01 -2.13
CA THR A 106 12.05 7.06 -1.12
C THR A 106 11.02 8.08 -1.59
N TYR A 107 10.24 8.63 -0.66
CA TYR A 107 9.31 9.72 -0.97
C TYR A 107 10.01 10.96 -1.53
N TYR A 108 11.28 11.18 -1.17
CA TYR A 108 12.11 12.26 -1.72
C TYR A 108 12.23 12.16 -3.24
N ASN A 109 12.53 10.97 -3.77
CA ASN A 109 12.66 10.75 -5.22
C ASN A 109 11.34 10.95 -5.97
N MET A 110 10.21 10.77 -5.29
CA MET A 110 8.88 10.94 -5.88
C MET A 110 8.45 12.41 -5.99
N VAL A 111 9.03 13.32 -5.20
CA VAL A 111 8.68 14.75 -5.23
C VAL A 111 8.86 15.34 -6.63
N ALA A 112 9.92 14.93 -7.35
CA ALA A 112 10.22 15.42 -8.69
C ALA A 112 9.17 15.00 -9.75
N SER A 113 8.46 13.89 -9.53
CA SER A 113 7.46 13.37 -10.48
C SER A 113 6.05 13.86 -10.16
N PHE A 114 5.71 14.05 -8.88
CA PHE A 114 4.35 14.37 -8.45
C PHE A 114 4.17 15.81 -7.94
N GLY A 115 5.25 16.57 -7.77
CA GLY A 115 5.21 17.97 -7.30
C GLY A 115 4.61 18.17 -5.90
N ARG A 116 4.45 17.09 -5.13
CA ARG A 116 3.88 17.13 -3.77
C ARG A 116 4.94 16.94 -2.70
N SER A 117 4.66 17.44 -1.49
CA SER A 117 5.54 17.21 -0.34
C SER A 117 5.63 15.71 -0.02
N ARG A 118 6.76 15.28 0.55
CA ARG A 118 6.99 13.88 0.94
C ARG A 118 5.89 13.36 1.87
N GLU A 119 5.43 14.23 2.76
CA GLU A 119 4.41 13.94 3.77
C GLU A 119 3.03 13.77 3.10
N GLN A 120 2.71 14.59 2.09
CA GLN A 120 1.50 14.41 1.28
C GLN A 120 1.52 13.09 0.51
N ILE A 121 2.62 12.78 -0.17
CA ILE A 121 2.77 11.53 -0.92
C ILE A 121 2.61 10.33 0.02
N CYS A 122 3.20 10.38 1.22
CA CYS A 122 3.06 9.33 2.24
C CYS A 122 1.61 9.15 2.71
N ARG A 123 0.88 10.25 2.95
CA ARG A 123 -0.54 10.18 3.36
C ARG A 123 -1.44 9.64 2.25
N ILE A 124 -1.23 10.08 1.02
CA ILE A 124 -1.98 9.60 -0.15
C ILE A 124 -1.73 8.11 -0.35
N PHE A 125 -0.46 7.68 -0.32
CA PHE A 125 -0.09 6.27 -0.44
C PHE A 125 -0.79 5.40 0.62
N ASN A 126 -0.68 5.77 1.90
CA ASN A 126 -1.28 5.01 3.00
C ASN A 126 -2.81 4.97 2.91
N TYR A 127 -3.45 6.09 2.50
CA TYR A 127 -4.89 6.15 2.30
C TYR A 127 -5.34 5.19 1.20
N MET A 128 -4.74 5.30 0.01
CA MET A 128 -5.08 4.44 -1.15
C MET A 128 -4.86 2.96 -0.84
N TYR A 129 -3.75 2.64 -0.18
CA TYR A 129 -3.41 1.28 0.20
C TYR A 129 -4.39 0.68 1.22
N CYS A 130 -4.74 1.43 2.28
CA CYS A 130 -5.67 0.95 3.30
C CYS A 130 -7.09 0.78 2.74
N GLU A 131 -7.57 1.74 1.94
CA GLU A 131 -8.86 1.66 1.26
C GLU A 131 -8.94 0.44 0.34
N ALA A 132 -7.90 0.19 -0.47
CA ALA A 132 -7.87 -0.97 -1.35
C ALA A 132 -7.95 -2.30 -0.59
N ILE A 133 -7.28 -2.40 0.56
CA ILE A 133 -7.35 -3.60 1.42
C ILE A 133 -8.71 -3.75 2.09
N HIS A 134 -9.27 -2.64 2.57
CA HIS A 134 -10.59 -2.64 3.19
C HIS A 134 -11.66 -3.07 2.19
N ASN A 135 -11.63 -2.51 0.97
CA ASN A 135 -12.54 -2.86 -0.13
C ASN A 135 -12.40 -4.32 -0.57
N LYS A 136 -11.23 -4.93 -0.38
CA LYS A 136 -11.02 -6.38 -0.61
C LYS A 136 -11.70 -7.26 0.46
N GLY A 137 -12.23 -6.67 1.54
CA GLY A 137 -12.93 -7.37 2.61
C GLY A 137 -12.12 -7.52 3.90
N ALA A 138 -11.04 -6.74 4.08
CA ALA A 138 -10.31 -6.75 5.34
C ALA A 138 -11.13 -6.03 6.44
N PRO A 139 -11.25 -6.62 7.64
CA PRO A 139 -11.98 -6.00 8.75
C PRO A 139 -11.23 -4.80 9.37
N LEU A 140 -9.96 -4.60 9.00
CA LEU A 140 -9.10 -3.56 9.51
C LEU A 140 -9.10 -2.37 8.54
N THR A 141 -9.22 -1.16 9.08
CA THR A 141 -9.22 0.10 8.31
C THR A 141 -7.84 0.70 8.14
N LYS A 142 -6.86 0.25 8.92
CA LYS A 142 -5.50 0.78 8.93
C LYS A 142 -4.49 -0.36 9.06
N VAL A 143 -3.83 -0.60 7.94
CA VAL A 143 -2.88 -1.69 7.76
C VAL A 143 -1.53 -1.08 7.42
N TRP A 144 -0.45 -1.61 8.00
CA TRP A 144 0.88 -1.06 7.76
C TRP A 144 1.92 -2.14 7.39
N ALA A 145 1.67 -3.41 7.71
CA ALA A 145 2.53 -4.53 7.34
C ALA A 145 1.76 -5.85 7.34
N PHE A 146 2.31 -6.85 6.65
CA PHE A 146 1.85 -8.23 6.64
C PHE A 146 2.88 -9.16 7.26
N PRO A 147 2.48 -10.08 8.16
CA PRO A 147 3.34 -11.14 8.64
C PRO A 147 3.43 -12.23 7.59
N ASP A 148 4.64 -12.58 7.22
CA ASP A 148 4.92 -13.70 6.33
C ASP A 148 5.78 -14.75 7.04
N GLY A 149 5.43 -16.02 6.83
CA GLY A 149 6.08 -17.18 7.43
C GLY A 149 6.94 -17.89 6.40
N THR A 150 8.26 -17.79 6.54
CA THR A 150 9.20 -18.42 5.60
C THR A 150 9.83 -19.66 6.22
N LYS A 151 9.77 -20.76 5.49
CA LYS A 151 10.46 -22.01 5.83
C LYS A 151 11.77 -22.09 5.06
N ILE A 152 12.90 -22.05 5.76
CA ILE A 152 14.22 -22.22 5.15
C ILE A 152 14.62 -23.69 5.29
N GLU A 153 14.92 -24.33 4.16
CA GLU A 153 15.33 -25.73 4.13
C GLU A 153 16.73 -25.91 4.73
N THR A 154 16.89 -27.00 5.46
CA THR A 154 18.16 -27.40 6.05
C THR A 154 18.49 -28.82 5.58
N CYS A 155 19.78 -29.18 5.62
CA CYS A 155 20.18 -30.56 5.48
C CYS A 155 19.49 -31.45 6.53
N ARG A 156 19.36 -32.75 6.23
CA ARG A 156 18.89 -33.74 7.20
C ARG A 156 19.94 -33.89 8.30
N ILE A 157 19.66 -33.35 9.50
CA ILE A 157 20.54 -33.47 10.65
C ILE A 157 20.42 -34.86 11.30
N ASN A 158 21.49 -35.30 11.97
CA ASN A 158 21.46 -36.51 12.78
C ASN A 158 20.54 -36.35 13.99
N ALA A 159 19.82 -37.43 14.33
CA ALA A 159 18.87 -37.44 15.45
C ALA A 159 19.54 -37.13 16.79
N ALA A 160 20.78 -37.58 16.99
CA ALA A 160 21.65 -37.29 18.12
C ALA A 160 22.78 -36.36 17.66
N SER A 161 22.50 -35.05 17.59
CA SER A 161 23.58 -34.07 17.41
C SER A 161 24.32 -33.93 18.75
N ARG A 162 25.66 -33.79 18.74
CA ARG A 162 26.51 -33.73 19.95
C ARG A 162 25.92 -32.72 20.96
N GLY A 163 25.44 -33.20 22.11
CA GLY A 163 24.92 -32.37 23.21
C GLY A 163 23.40 -32.40 23.44
N ALA A 164 22.61 -33.14 22.65
CA ALA A 164 21.15 -33.23 22.81
C ALA A 164 20.69 -34.66 23.17
N GLU A 165 21.15 -35.17 24.32
CA GLU A 165 20.70 -36.47 24.83
C GLU A 165 19.18 -36.46 25.06
N GLY A 166 18.49 -37.50 24.58
CA GLY A 166 17.04 -37.65 24.71
C GLY A 166 16.18 -36.81 23.76
N LEU A 167 16.75 -35.92 22.94
CA LEU A 167 16.00 -35.07 22.00
C LEU A 167 16.25 -35.48 20.55
N ASN A 168 15.21 -35.96 19.85
CA ASN A 168 15.30 -36.24 18.42
C ASN A 168 15.16 -34.94 17.61
N LEU A 169 16.28 -34.23 17.43
CA LEU A 169 16.35 -32.95 16.73
C LEU A 169 15.89 -33.07 15.27
N GLN A 170 16.20 -34.20 14.62
CA GLN A 170 15.78 -34.50 13.26
C GLN A 170 14.25 -34.45 13.12
N LYS A 171 13.49 -35.01 14.08
CA LYS A 171 12.02 -34.95 14.11
C LYS A 171 11.51 -33.54 14.38
N ARG A 172 12.16 -32.75 15.26
CA ARG A 172 11.72 -31.39 15.61
C ARG A 172 11.78 -30.43 14.43
N ILE A 173 12.82 -30.51 13.60
CA ILE A 173 12.96 -29.65 12.42
C ILE A 173 12.21 -30.17 11.19
N TYR A 174 11.76 -31.43 11.20
CA TYR A 174 11.00 -31.98 10.09
C TYR A 174 9.59 -31.39 10.05
N SER A 175 9.26 -30.73 8.93
CA SER A 175 7.91 -30.23 8.70
C SER A 175 7.10 -31.27 7.94
N GLY A 176 6.10 -31.86 8.61
CA GLY A 176 5.20 -32.84 7.96
C GLY A 176 4.44 -32.26 6.77
N HIS A 177 4.05 -30.98 6.84
CA HIS A 177 3.32 -30.30 5.76
C HIS A 177 4.17 -30.09 4.50
N LYS A 178 5.43 -29.66 4.65
CA LYS A 178 6.35 -29.47 3.51
C LYS A 178 7.15 -30.73 3.16
N ARG A 179 7.07 -31.78 3.99
CA ARG A 179 7.80 -33.06 3.88
C ARG A 179 9.32 -32.88 3.76
N ARG A 180 9.86 -31.89 4.47
CA ARG A 180 11.29 -31.51 4.43
C ARG A 180 11.77 -31.04 5.81
N HIS A 181 13.08 -31.12 6.05
CA HIS A 181 13.72 -30.53 7.22
C HIS A 181 13.88 -29.04 6.99
N CYS A 182 13.29 -28.22 7.86
CA CYS A 182 13.33 -26.78 7.73
C CYS A 182 13.30 -26.07 9.08
N LEU A 183 13.69 -24.81 9.07
CA LEU A 183 13.49 -23.87 10.15
C LEU A 183 12.47 -22.83 9.71
N ASN A 184 11.56 -22.48 10.63
CA ASN A 184 10.57 -21.45 10.41
C ASN A 184 11.13 -20.10 10.84
N PHE A 185 10.89 -19.10 10.01
CA PHE A 185 11.16 -17.70 10.26
C PHE A 185 9.89 -16.90 10.00
N GLN A 186 9.77 -15.75 10.65
CA GLN A 186 8.69 -14.81 10.48
C GLN A 186 9.26 -13.46 10.11
N GLY A 187 8.85 -12.93 8.96
CA GLY A 187 9.08 -11.55 8.56
C GLY A 187 7.82 -10.70 8.79
N LEU A 188 8.00 -9.42 9.08
CA LEU A 188 6.98 -8.41 8.80
C LEU A 188 7.40 -7.65 7.56
N THR A 189 6.56 -7.70 6.53
CA THR A 189 6.81 -7.07 5.24
C THR A 189 5.87 -5.89 5.07
N THR A 190 6.42 -4.71 4.82
CA THR A 190 5.66 -3.52 4.47
C THR A 190 5.19 -3.58 3.01
N PRO A 191 4.23 -2.74 2.59
CA PRO A 191 3.64 -2.84 1.25
C PRO A 191 4.63 -2.55 0.13
N ASP A 192 5.68 -1.78 0.40
CA ASP A 192 6.80 -1.52 -0.51
C ASP A 192 7.83 -2.67 -0.58
N GLY A 193 7.55 -3.80 0.08
CA GLY A 193 8.34 -5.03 0.02
C GLY A 193 9.52 -5.09 0.98
N LEU A 194 9.67 -4.10 1.87
CA LEU A 194 10.74 -4.10 2.87
C LEU A 194 10.39 -5.02 4.04
N CYS A 195 11.33 -5.87 4.43
CA CYS A 195 11.22 -6.66 5.65
C CYS A 195 11.76 -5.83 6.83
N ILE A 196 10.86 -5.39 7.71
CA ILE A 196 11.15 -4.46 8.81
C ILE A 196 11.43 -5.16 10.14
N HIS A 197 11.01 -6.42 10.26
CA HIS A 197 11.21 -7.22 11.46
C HIS A 197 11.36 -8.68 11.04
N PHE A 198 12.32 -9.36 11.66
CA PHE A 198 12.63 -10.75 11.37
C PHE A 198 12.77 -11.52 12.69
N PHE A 199 12.06 -12.64 12.80
CA PHE A 199 12.01 -13.47 14.00
C PHE A 199 12.20 -14.95 13.67
N GLY A 200 13.08 -15.61 14.40
CA GLY A 200 13.45 -17.01 14.19
C GLY A 200 14.88 -17.27 14.69
N PRO A 201 15.40 -18.50 14.52
CA PRO A 201 14.77 -19.68 13.94
C PRO A 201 13.84 -20.42 14.93
N LEU A 202 12.72 -20.96 14.43
CA LEU A 202 11.89 -21.94 15.13
C LEU A 202 11.89 -23.29 14.41
N GLU A 203 11.57 -24.34 15.14
CA GLU A 203 11.41 -25.70 14.62
C GLU A 203 10.42 -25.78 13.45
N GLY A 204 10.82 -26.45 12.36
CA GLY A 204 9.99 -26.66 11.17
C GLY A 204 8.66 -27.39 11.42
N SER A 205 8.58 -28.19 12.48
CA SER A 205 7.36 -28.89 12.90
C SER A 205 6.30 -27.96 13.50
N ARG A 206 6.67 -26.75 13.94
CA ARG A 206 5.73 -25.80 14.55
C ARG A 206 4.86 -25.13 13.50
N HIS A 207 3.63 -24.80 13.90
CA HIS A 207 2.69 -24.01 13.11
C HIS A 207 3.01 -22.52 13.16
N ASP A 208 2.62 -21.78 12.12
CA ASP A 208 2.87 -20.34 11.98
C ASP A 208 2.18 -19.51 13.08
N VAL A 209 1.07 -20.02 13.63
CA VAL A 209 0.40 -19.44 14.82
C VAL A 209 1.34 -19.40 16.02
N THR A 210 2.20 -20.41 16.18
CA THR A 210 3.20 -20.44 17.24
C THR A 210 4.25 -19.35 17.02
N LEU A 211 4.69 -19.12 15.78
CA LEU A 211 5.61 -18.01 15.49
C LEU A 211 4.99 -16.66 15.84
N LEU A 212 3.75 -16.40 15.43
CA LEU A 212 3.03 -15.16 15.76
C LEU A 212 2.89 -14.93 17.26
N ARG A 213 2.70 -16.00 18.05
CA ARG A 213 2.59 -15.91 19.50
C ARG A 213 3.94 -15.59 20.15
N VAL A 214 4.99 -16.31 19.74
CA VAL A 214 6.31 -16.22 20.39
C VAL A 214 7.05 -14.95 19.97
N SER A 215 6.85 -14.48 18.73
CA SER A 215 7.44 -13.21 18.25
C SER A 215 6.89 -11.99 18.97
N LYS A 216 5.78 -12.13 19.71
CA LYS A 216 5.04 -11.02 20.33
C LYS A 216 4.72 -9.90 19.35
N CYS A 217 4.62 -10.19 18.05
CA CYS A 217 4.35 -9.18 17.03
C CYS A 217 3.06 -8.37 17.33
N LYS A 218 2.08 -9.00 17.98
CA LYS A 218 0.84 -8.33 18.42
C LYS A 218 1.05 -7.28 19.50
N SER A 219 2.13 -7.30 20.29
CA SER A 219 2.36 -6.26 21.31
C SER A 219 2.86 -4.94 20.72
N PHE A 220 3.27 -4.92 19.44
CA PHE A 220 3.67 -3.70 18.75
C PHE A 220 2.48 -2.87 18.25
N SER A 221 1.25 -3.41 18.24
CA SER A 221 0.07 -2.60 17.94
C SER A 221 -0.24 -1.66 19.11
N HIS A 222 -0.44 -0.38 18.83
CA HIS A 222 -0.89 0.59 19.82
C HIS A 222 -2.27 0.18 20.41
N PRO A 223 -2.56 0.56 21.67
CA PRO A 223 -3.79 0.15 22.37
C PRO A 223 -5.07 0.75 21.76
N THR A 224 -4.96 1.82 20.97
CA THR A 224 -6.05 2.24 20.10
C THR A 224 -6.01 1.32 18.88
N ASN A 225 -7.09 0.61 18.61
CA ASN A 225 -7.33 -0.39 17.54
C ASN A 225 -7.11 0.12 16.09
N THR A 226 -6.27 1.12 15.90
CA THR A 226 -6.08 1.93 14.70
C THR A 226 -4.78 1.62 13.96
N PHE A 227 -3.88 0.78 14.46
CA PHE A 227 -2.71 0.32 13.71
C PHE A 227 -2.52 -1.17 13.92
N SER A 228 -2.96 -1.96 12.94
CA SER A 228 -2.91 -3.42 13.04
C SER A 228 -2.08 -4.00 11.90
N VAL A 229 -1.15 -4.89 12.27
CA VAL A 229 -0.57 -5.84 11.33
C VAL A 229 -1.75 -6.69 10.82
N VAL A 230 -1.92 -6.81 9.50
CA VAL A 230 -2.97 -7.70 8.97
C VAL A 230 -2.53 -9.12 9.23
N ILE A 231 -3.02 -9.67 10.32
CA ILE A 231 -3.02 -11.10 10.54
C ILE A 231 -4.26 -11.58 9.79
N SER A 232 -4.06 -12.32 8.69
CA SER A 232 -5.13 -12.92 7.88
C SER A 232 -6.30 -13.38 8.76
N SER A 233 -7.52 -12.99 8.39
CA SER A 233 -8.77 -13.22 9.12
C SER A 233 -8.93 -14.65 9.66
N THR A 234 -8.41 -15.64 8.94
CA THR A 234 -8.42 -17.05 9.34
C THR A 234 -7.66 -17.34 10.64
N ALA A 235 -6.64 -16.56 11.00
CA ALA A 235 -5.87 -16.77 12.23
C ALA A 235 -6.42 -15.99 13.43
N ILE A 236 -7.22 -14.93 13.23
CA ILE A 236 -7.84 -14.18 14.34
C ILE A 236 -9.10 -14.91 14.83
N GLN A 237 -9.97 -15.38 13.92
CA GLN A 237 -11.19 -16.09 14.29
C GLN A 237 -10.91 -17.36 15.10
N HIS A 238 -9.85 -18.10 14.76
CA HIS A 238 -9.47 -19.33 15.44
C HIS A 238 -8.84 -19.13 16.83
N ILE A 239 -8.33 -17.93 17.12
CA ILE A 239 -7.73 -17.58 18.42
C ILE A 239 -8.81 -17.01 19.35
N GLN A 240 -9.72 -16.17 18.84
CA GLN A 240 -10.82 -15.62 19.63
C GLN A 240 -11.86 -16.68 20.02
N SER A 241 -12.04 -17.74 19.21
CA SER A 241 -12.94 -18.85 19.54
C SER A 241 -12.40 -19.83 20.60
N ARG A 242 -11.16 -19.62 21.09
CA ARG A 242 -10.52 -20.47 22.12
C ARG A 242 -10.32 -19.75 23.45
N SER A 243 -10.74 -18.50 23.55
CA SER A 243 -10.69 -17.66 24.75
C SER A 243 -12.08 -17.32 25.30
N GLY A 244 -13.11 -18.08 24.91
CA GLY A 244 -14.44 -18.11 25.50
C GLY A 244 -14.72 -19.48 26.08
#